data_AF-A0A158HRY8-F1
#
_entry.id   AF-A0A158HRY8-F1
#
_cell.length_a   1.000
_cell.length_b   1.000
_cell.length_c   1.000
_cell.angle_alpha   90.00
_cell.angle_beta   90.00
_cell.angle_gamma   90.00
#
_symmetry.space_group_name_H-M   'P 1'
#
loop_
_entity.id
_entity.type
_entity.pdbx_description
1 polymer ?
#
loop_
_entity_poly.entity_id
_entity_poly.type
_entity_poly.pdbx_seq_one_letter_code
_entity_poly.pdbx_strand_id
1 'polypeptide(L)' 'MNARTYPTSIRPNVLSALLPPVARELLARAAFEAKSIAGEAARTAHIEAAIERVRHNYPKYFK' A
#
# COMPACT_ATOMS: atom_id res chain seq x y z
N MET A 1 4.69 15.19 38.50
CA MET A 1 6.00 15.05 37.83
C MET A 1 5.91 13.79 36.97
N ASN A 2 5.54 13.93 35.69
CA ASN A 2 6.43 13.85 34.49
C ASN A 2 7.10 12.47 34.36
N ALA A 3 7.05 11.71 33.25
CA ALA A 3 6.81 12.05 31.86
C ALA A 3 6.28 10.84 31.06
N ARG A 4 5.45 11.13 30.06
CA ARG A 4 5.03 10.23 28.97
C ARG A 4 6.21 9.98 28.03
N THR A 5 6.56 8.73 27.78
CA THR A 5 7.34 8.33 26.59
C THR A 5 6.96 6.93 26.14
N TYR A 6 5.89 6.83 25.34
CA TYR A 6 5.80 5.75 24.36
C TYR A 6 6.53 6.24 23.10
N PRO A 7 7.67 5.66 22.71
CA PRO A 7 8.23 5.93 21.41
C PRO A 7 7.38 5.19 20.37
N THR A 8 7.40 5.70 19.14
CA THR A 8 6.94 5.01 17.92
C THR A 8 5.43 4.80 17.75
N SER A 9 4.66 5.89 17.72
CA SER A 9 3.55 5.95 16.76
C SER A 9 4.15 6.27 15.40
N ILE A 10 4.74 5.26 14.76
CA ILE A 10 5.05 5.30 13.33
C ILE A 10 3.69 5.49 12.68
N ARG A 11 3.36 6.72 12.27
CA ARG A 11 2.15 6.98 11.50
C ARG A 11 2.25 6.10 10.27
N PRO A 12 1.47 5.01 10.14
CA PRO A 12 1.47 4.30 8.88
C PRO A 12 0.87 5.30 7.90
N ASN A 13 1.69 5.71 6.95
CA ASN A 13 1.38 6.53 5.79
C ASN A 13 -0.15 6.65 5.61
N VAL A 14 -0.73 7.84 5.87
CA VAL A 14 -2.19 8.04 6.06
C VAL A 14 -3.01 7.50 4.87
N LEU A 15 -2.40 7.40 3.70
CA LEU A 15 -2.96 6.76 2.50
C LEU A 15 -3.20 5.24 2.66
N SER A 16 -2.33 4.52 3.36
CA SER A 16 -2.51 3.11 3.71
C SER A 16 -3.55 2.89 4.80
N ALA A 17 -3.86 3.90 5.63
CA ALA A 17 -4.91 3.80 6.65
C ALA A 17 -6.32 4.00 6.07
N LEU A 18 -6.44 4.71 4.95
CA LEU A 18 -7.70 4.97 4.26
C LEU A 18 -8.16 3.77 3.43
N LEU A 19 -7.25 2.99 2.84
CA LEU A 19 -7.62 1.84 2.03
C LEU A 19 -8.20 0.69 2.88
N PRO A 20 -9.27 0.02 2.42
CA PRO A 20 -9.81 -1.14 3.12
C PRO A 20 -8.76 -2.25 3.23
N PRO A 21 -8.84 -3.11 4.26
CA PRO A 21 -7.85 -4.17 4.49
C PRO A 21 -7.55 -5.01 3.25
N VAL A 22 -8.60 -5.37 2.51
CA VAL A 22 -8.54 -6.12 1.25
C VAL A 22 -7.73 -5.40 0.17
N ALA A 23 -7.87 -4.07 0.03
CA ALA A 23 -7.10 -3.28 -0.91
C ALA A 23 -5.60 -3.25 -0.54
N ARG A 24 -5.31 -3.17 0.77
CA ARG A 24 -3.93 -3.19 1.27
C ARG A 24 -3.28 -4.55 1.03
N GLU A 25 -4.00 -5.64 1.24
CA GLU A 25 -3.53 -6.99 0.93
C GLU A 25 -3.26 -7.19 -0.56
N LEU A 26 -4.14 -6.67 -1.43
CA LEU A 26 -3.91 -6.70 -2.88
C LEU A 26 -2.62 -5.97 -3.29
N LEU A 27 -2.40 -4.76 -2.77
CA LEU A 27 -1.16 -4.02 -3.03
C LEU A 27 0.08 -4.70 -2.44
N ALA A 28 -0.03 -5.24 -1.21
CA ALA A 28 1.07 -5.95 -0.56
C ALA A 28 1.44 -7.23 -1.31
N ARG A 29 0.44 -7.98 -1.79
CA ARG A 29 0.64 -9.17 -2.62
C ARG A 29 1.26 -8.82 -3.96
N ALA A 30 0.75 -7.79 -4.64
CA ALA A 30 1.35 -7.32 -5.89
C ALA A 30 2.81 -6.88 -5.69
N ALA A 31 3.12 -6.15 -4.62
CA ALA A 31 4.48 -5.75 -4.29
C ALA A 31 5.40 -6.95 -3.97
N PHE A 32 4.87 -8.00 -3.34
CA PHE A 32 5.59 -9.25 -3.09
C PHE A 32 5.88 -10.00 -4.38
N GLU A 33 4.89 -10.15 -5.25
CA GLU A 33 5.04 -10.78 -6.58
C GLU A 33 6.03 -9.99 -7.44
N ALA A 34 6.00 -8.65 -7.38
CA ALA A 34 6.94 -7.79 -8.08
C ALA A 34 8.40 -7.99 -7.65
N LYS A 35 8.69 -8.59 -6.49
CA LYS A 35 10.07 -8.95 -6.10
C LYS A 35 10.62 -10.13 -6.90
N SER A 36 9.74 -10.97 -7.45
CA SER A 36 10.14 -12.12 -8.28
C SER A 36 10.19 -11.79 -9.77
N ILE A 37 9.76 -10.59 -10.18
CA ILE A 37 9.77 -10.15 -11.57
C ILE A 37 11.18 -9.62 -11.92
N ALA A 38 11.83 -10.28 -12.89
CA ALA A 38 13.07 -9.79 -13.48
C ALA A 38 12.75 -8.69 -14.50
N GLY A 39 13.29 -7.48 -14.27
CA GLY A 39 13.09 -6.32 -15.13
C GLY A 39 12.26 -5.23 -14.44
N GLU A 40 12.86 -4.04 -14.34
CA GLU A 40 12.26 -2.92 -13.62
C GLU A 40 10.96 -2.45 -14.26
N ALA A 41 10.89 -2.38 -15.59
CA ALA A 41 9.68 -1.99 -16.32
C ALA A 41 8.50 -2.96 -16.05
N ALA A 42 8.75 -4.27 -16.08
CA ALA A 42 7.71 -5.28 -15.81
C ALA A 42 7.26 -5.25 -14.34
N ARG A 43 8.21 -5.02 -13.42
CA ARG A 43 7.92 -4.85 -11.99
C ARG A 43 7.03 -3.63 -11.75
N THR A 44 7.37 -2.50 -12.35
CA THR A 44 6.60 -1.26 -12.23
C THR A 44 5.21 -1.41 -12.83
N ALA A 45 5.09 -1.98 -14.02
CA ALA A 45 3.80 -2.26 -14.66
C ALA A 45 2.90 -3.17 -13.81
N HIS A 46 3.46 -4.19 -13.13
CA HIS A 46 2.70 -5.07 -12.24
C HIS A 46 2.14 -4.33 -11.02
N ILE A 47 2.95 -3.47 -10.41
CA ILE A 47 2.52 -2.66 -9.26
C ILE A 47 1.47 -1.62 -9.71
N GLU A 48 1.67 -0.95 -10.84
CA GLU A 48 0.71 0.00 -11.39
C GLU A 48 -0.63 -0.66 -11.72
N ALA A 49 -0.62 -1.83 -12.37
CA ALA A 49 -1.84 -2.58 -12.65
C ALA A 49 -2.60 -2.92 -11.36
N ALA A 50 -1.89 -3.27 -10.27
CA ALA A 50 -2.51 -3.50 -8.97
C ALA A 50 -3.09 -2.23 -8.35
N ILE A 51 -2.39 -1.10 -8.48
CA ILE A 51 -2.89 0.22 -8.05
C ILE A 51 -4.15 0.61 -8.82
N GLU A 52 -4.16 0.45 -10.15
CA GLU A 52 -5.33 0.71 -10.98
C GLU A 52 -6.51 -0.18 -10.62
N ARG A 53 -6.27 -1.46 -10.36
CA ARG A 53 -7.30 -2.40 -9.90
C ARG A 53 -7.90 -1.94 -8.57
N VAL A 54 -7.07 -1.51 -7.64
CA VAL A 54 -7.51 -1.01 -6.34
C VAL A 54 -8.26 0.32 -6.51
N ARG A 55 -7.81 1.20 -7.41
CA ARG A 55 -8.49 2.45 -7.74
C ARG A 55 -9.86 2.21 -8.39
N HIS A 56 -9.98 1.23 -9.28
CA HIS A 56 -11.25 0.89 -9.91
C HIS A 56 -12.23 0.25 -8.90
N ASN A 57 -11.75 -0.64 -8.04
CA ASN A 57 -12.62 -1.31 -7.05
C ASN A 57 -12.96 -0.41 -5.85
N TYR A 58 -12.09 0.55 -5.54
CA TYR A 58 -12.21 1.41 -4.37
C TYR A 58 -12.03 2.90 -4.73
N PRO A 59 -12.80 3.44 -5.69
CA PRO A 59 -12.59 4.79 -6.23
C PRO A 59 -12.78 5.88 -5.18
N LYS A 60 -13.59 5.62 -4.15
CA LYS A 60 -13.85 6.52 -3.03
C LYS A 60 -12.62 6.84 -2.16
N TYR A 61 -11.52 6.11 -2.30
CA TYR A 61 -10.29 6.33 -1.54
C TYR A 61 -9.15 6.94 -2.37
N PHE A 62 -9.38 7.21 -3.65
CA PHE A 62 -8.43 7.83 -4.58
C PHE A 62 -8.91 9.20 -5.08
N LYS A 63 -9.82 9.82 -4.33
CA LYS A 63 -10.47 11.09 -4.67
C LYS A 63 -9.81 12.25 -3.95
#